data_AF-A0A0D3V6P9-F1
#
_entry.id   AF-A0A0D3V6P9-F1
#
_cell.length_a   1.000
_cell.length_b   1.000
_cell.length_c   1.000
_cell.angle_alpha   90.00
_cell.angle_beta   90.00
_cell.angle_gamma   90.00
#
_symmetry.space_group_name_H-M   'P 1'
#
loop_
_entity.id
_entity.type
_entity.pdbx_description
1 polymer ?
#
loop_
_entity_poly.entity_id
_entity_poly.type
_entity_poly.pdbx_seq_one_letter_code
_entity_poly.pdbx_strand_id
1 'polypeptide(L)'
;MKMGIEASYSWNHEHIFARGADKIYLLVQWYAGMLPTTRRRSTPKLLARDVELYLWLEPYIKIERIYGCEDVKGSQQLLIIPLGHLYNGIKQSLIVECTLLPSQTAGVKHVLSAQWRYKEGNRGRAKQLSVEKINIHYTYDLGRIRSVGDINVEKHIKLLKTPTVVKEAIKWFESGDVDQGEYILRRKGDELLLFAIHSGDPKLIEEAEMLYRLSKHYADTYRGFS
;
A
#
# COMPACT_ATOMS: atom_id res chain seq x y z
N MET A 1 -12.35 21.88 14.03
CA MET A 1 -11.52 21.66 12.83
C MET A 1 -10.29 20.89 13.28
N LYS A 2 -10.17 19.58 12.99
CA LYS A 2 -8.95 18.82 13.35
C LYS A 2 -7.83 19.22 12.39
N MET A 3 -6.81 19.90 12.90
CA MET A 3 -5.61 20.25 12.15
C MET A 3 -4.55 19.19 12.44
N GLY A 4 -4.40 18.22 11.53
CA GLY A 4 -3.43 17.13 11.70
C GLY A 4 -3.50 16.10 10.58
N ILE A 5 -2.50 15.22 10.55
CA ILE A 5 -2.56 13.98 9.77
C ILE A 5 -3.53 13.05 10.49
N GLU A 6 -4.52 12.55 9.76
CA GLU A 6 -5.38 11.46 10.21
C GLU A 6 -4.93 10.18 9.50
N ALA A 7 -4.66 9.14 10.27
CA ALA A 7 -4.17 7.87 9.78
C ALA A 7 -5.08 6.71 10.20
N SER A 8 -5.05 5.64 9.42
CA SER A 8 -5.78 4.40 9.67
C SER A 8 -4.92 3.21 9.26
N TYR A 9 -5.10 2.10 9.98
CA TYR A 9 -4.30 0.90 9.88
C TYR A 9 -5.23 -0.31 9.79
N SER A 10 -5.10 -1.08 8.72
CA SER A 10 -5.98 -2.24 8.47
C SER A 10 -5.15 -3.43 7.98
N TRP A 11 -5.33 -4.58 8.61
CA TRP A 11 -4.72 -5.83 8.16
C TRP A 11 -5.59 -6.48 7.09
N ASN A 12 -4.96 -7.20 6.14
CA ASN A 12 -5.72 -8.02 5.19
C ASN A 12 -6.51 -9.14 5.87
N HIS A 13 -6.05 -9.62 7.02
CA HIS A 13 -6.79 -10.52 7.90
C HIS A 13 -6.77 -10.01 9.34
N GLU A 14 -7.93 -9.97 9.98
CA GLU A 14 -8.02 -9.65 11.41
C GLU A 14 -7.43 -10.74 12.30
N HIS A 15 -7.49 -11.99 11.82
CA HIS A 15 -7.04 -13.19 12.53
C HIS A 15 -6.02 -13.96 11.70
N ILE A 16 -4.99 -14.46 12.37
CA ILE A 16 -3.92 -15.26 11.77
C ILE A 16 -3.71 -16.56 12.53
N PHE A 17 -3.18 -17.58 11.87
CA PHE A 17 -2.97 -18.85 12.54
C PHE A 17 -1.80 -18.77 13.50
N ALA A 18 -2.03 -19.14 14.76
CA ALA A 18 -1.01 -19.14 15.81
C ALA A 18 0.27 -19.90 15.39
N ARG A 19 0.15 -21.07 14.77
CA ARG A 19 1.32 -21.88 14.36
C ARG A 19 1.80 -21.63 12.93
N GLY A 20 1.14 -20.75 12.18
CA GLY A 20 1.47 -20.48 10.78
C GLY A 20 2.52 -19.38 10.64
N ALA A 21 3.35 -19.50 9.61
CA ALA A 21 4.06 -18.35 9.06
C ALA A 21 3.17 -17.79 7.94
N ASP A 22 2.34 -16.82 8.29
CA ASP A 22 1.45 -16.18 7.32
C ASP A 22 2.10 -14.88 6.82
N LYS A 23 2.05 -14.69 5.50
CA LYS A 23 2.27 -13.37 4.91
C LYS A 23 1.05 -12.52 5.18
N ILE A 24 1.28 -11.36 5.78
CA ILE A 24 0.22 -10.39 6.07
C ILE A 24 0.56 -9.04 5.46
N TYR A 25 -0.49 -8.27 5.25
CA TYR A 25 -0.41 -6.97 4.62
C TYR A 25 -1.06 -5.94 5.53
N LEU A 26 -0.28 -4.93 5.94
CA LEU A 26 -0.80 -3.75 6.62
C LEU A 26 -1.06 -2.66 5.59
N LEU A 27 -2.33 -2.29 5.41
CA LEU A 27 -2.69 -1.05 4.75
C LEU A 27 -2.56 0.11 5.74
N VAL A 28 -1.69 1.05 5.41
CA VAL A 28 -1.61 2.34 6.09
C VAL A 28 -2.21 3.38 5.15
N GLN A 29 -3.25 4.07 5.59
CA GLN A 29 -3.82 5.19 4.84
C GLN A 29 -3.79 6.45 5.67
N TRP A 30 -3.51 7.57 5.02
CA TRP A 30 -3.48 8.87 5.70
C TRP A 30 -4.01 9.98 4.80
N TYR A 31 -4.50 11.03 5.44
CA TYR A 31 -4.93 12.27 4.79
C TYR A 31 -4.83 13.43 5.77
N ALA A 32 -4.98 14.65 5.26
CA ALA A 32 -5.14 15.84 6.09
C ALA A 32 -6.24 16.73 5.52
N GLY A 33 -6.89 17.46 6.42
CA GLY A 33 -8.01 18.33 6.08
C GLY A 33 -9.28 17.53 5.77
N MET A 34 -10.17 18.12 4.97
CA MET A 34 -11.45 17.49 4.65
C MET A 34 -11.34 16.67 3.38
N LEU A 35 -11.73 15.40 3.45
CA LEU A 35 -11.93 14.60 2.25
C LEU A 35 -13.11 15.19 1.47
N PRO A 36 -12.93 15.54 0.18
CA PRO A 36 -13.97 16.19 -0.59
C PRO A 36 -15.16 15.25 -0.78
N THR A 37 -16.34 15.67 -0.35
CA THR A 37 -17.62 14.99 -0.64
C THR A 37 -18.08 15.24 -2.08
N THR A 38 -17.53 16.26 -2.74
CA THR A 38 -17.77 16.61 -4.15
C THR A 38 -16.48 17.09 -4.82
N ARG A 39 -16.26 16.71 -6.08
CA ARG A 39 -15.12 17.16 -6.93
C ARG A 39 -15.26 18.65 -7.27
N ARG A 40 -15.03 19.56 -6.32
CA ARG A 40 -14.81 20.98 -6.63
C ARG A 40 -13.36 21.16 -7.08
N ARG A 41 -13.17 21.74 -8.27
CA ARG A 41 -11.86 22.15 -8.81
C ARG A 41 -11.34 23.31 -7.97
N SER A 42 -10.66 23.01 -6.87
CA SER A 42 -9.84 23.95 -6.12
C SER A 42 -8.41 23.41 -6.12
N THR A 43 -7.43 24.30 -6.27
CA THR A 43 -6.03 23.92 -6.17
C THR A 43 -5.76 23.30 -4.80
N PRO A 44 -5.19 22.09 -4.72
CA PRO A 44 -5.02 21.39 -3.46
C PRO A 44 -4.05 22.17 -2.57
N LYS A 45 -4.54 22.69 -1.45
CA LYS A 45 -3.76 23.47 -0.48
C LYS A 45 -2.76 22.57 0.24
N LEU A 46 -1.49 22.96 0.30
CA LEU A 46 -0.46 22.25 1.07
C LEU A 46 -0.77 22.35 2.58
N LEU A 47 -0.89 21.20 3.26
CA LEU A 47 -1.20 21.13 4.69
C LEU A 47 0.00 20.65 5.51
N ALA A 48 0.73 19.65 5.02
CA ALA A 48 1.92 19.14 5.69
C ALA A 48 3.07 18.92 4.70
N ARG A 49 4.29 19.22 5.13
CA ARG A 49 5.54 18.96 4.42
C ARG A 49 6.37 17.95 5.17
N ASP A 50 7.32 17.35 4.45
CA ASP A 50 8.29 16.39 4.96
C ASP A 50 7.63 15.36 5.87
N VAL A 51 6.52 14.78 5.40
CA VAL A 51 5.77 13.77 6.13
C VAL A 51 6.62 12.51 6.17
N GLU A 52 6.80 11.99 7.38
CA GLU A 52 7.53 10.76 7.63
C GLU A 52 6.71 9.87 8.55
N LEU A 53 6.70 8.58 8.24
CA LEU A 53 6.15 7.54 9.09
C LEU A 53 7.29 6.72 9.69
N TYR A 54 7.34 6.71 11.01
CA TYR A 54 8.25 5.88 11.79
C TYR A 54 7.52 4.61 12.19
N LEU A 55 8.11 3.45 11.90
CA LEU A 55 7.59 2.14 12.31
C LEU A 55 8.64 1.43 13.17
N TRP A 56 8.28 1.11 14.42
CA TRP A 56 9.06 0.22 15.28
C TRP A 56 8.44 -1.16 15.25
N LEU A 57 9.22 -2.16 14.86
CA LEU A 57 8.76 -3.52 14.71
C LEU A 57 9.13 -4.36 15.91
N GLU A 58 8.23 -5.25 16.31
CA GLU A 58 8.56 -6.28 17.27
C GLU A 58 9.58 -7.28 16.69
N PRO A 59 10.43 -7.92 17.52
CA PRO A 59 11.54 -8.76 17.04
C PRO A 59 11.14 -9.95 16.15
N TYR A 60 9.88 -10.39 16.23
CA TYR A 60 9.36 -11.55 15.52
C TYR A 60 8.64 -11.20 14.21
N ILE A 61 8.76 -9.94 13.77
CA ILE A 61 8.20 -9.43 12.53
C ILE A 61 9.33 -9.18 11.55
N LYS A 62 9.16 -9.67 10.32
CA LYS A 62 10.06 -9.35 9.22
C LYS A 62 9.30 -8.63 8.13
N ILE A 63 9.76 -7.43 7.76
CA ILE A 63 9.25 -6.76 6.56
C ILE A 63 9.91 -7.38 5.34
N GLU A 64 9.07 -7.83 4.41
CA GLU A 64 9.53 -8.33 3.12
C GLU A 64 9.60 -7.19 2.11
N ARG A 65 8.53 -6.38 2.01
CA ARG A 65 8.41 -5.28 1.04
C ARG A 65 7.49 -4.18 1.55
N ILE A 66 7.67 -2.96 1.04
CA ILE A 66 6.73 -1.86 1.21
C ILE A 66 6.35 -1.35 -0.18
N TYR A 67 5.05 -1.15 -0.41
CA TYR A 67 4.50 -0.67 -1.67
C TYR A 67 3.85 0.70 -1.48
N GLY A 68 3.94 1.58 -2.46
CA GLY A 68 3.40 2.95 -2.38
C GLY A 68 4.38 3.98 -1.81
N CYS A 69 5.65 3.62 -1.63
CA CYS A 69 6.75 4.54 -1.32
C CYS A 69 7.99 4.16 -2.13
N GLU A 70 8.88 5.12 -2.36
CA GLU A 70 10.12 4.91 -3.12
C GLU A 70 11.32 4.66 -2.20
N ASP A 71 11.40 5.39 -1.09
CA ASP A 71 12.50 5.34 -0.16
C ASP A 71 12.05 4.79 1.21
N VAL A 72 12.87 3.92 1.78
CA VAL A 72 12.73 3.44 3.16
C VAL A 72 14.12 3.49 3.80
N LYS A 73 14.22 4.16 4.94
CA LYS A 73 15.47 4.30 5.70
C LYS A 73 15.39 3.54 7.01
N GLY A 74 16.53 3.25 7.61
CA GLY A 74 16.62 2.65 8.95
C GLY A 74 17.09 1.20 8.94
N SER A 75 16.69 0.45 9.97
CA SER A 75 17.05 -0.95 10.20
C SER A 75 15.81 -1.84 10.18
N GLN A 76 15.99 -3.17 10.30
CA GLN A 76 14.86 -4.10 10.31
C GLN A 76 13.86 -3.87 11.45
N GLN A 77 14.27 -3.27 12.56
CA GLN A 77 13.43 -3.01 13.74
C GLN A 77 12.90 -1.57 13.80
N LEU A 78 13.52 -0.63 13.06
CA LEU A 78 13.08 0.76 12.98
C LEU A 78 13.15 1.23 11.54
N LEU A 79 12.00 1.44 10.93
CA LEU A 79 11.88 2.02 9.61
C LEU A 79 11.43 3.47 9.68
N ILE A 80 12.01 4.28 8.81
CA ILE A 80 11.63 5.66 8.56
C ILE A 80 11.24 5.75 7.09
N ILE A 81 9.95 5.97 6.84
CA ILE A 81 9.37 6.03 5.51
C ILE A 81 9.09 7.51 5.18
N PRO A 82 9.91 8.17 4.36
CA PRO A 82 9.58 9.49 3.82
C PRO A 82 8.40 9.39 2.84
N LEU A 83 7.36 10.19 3.08
CA LEU A 83 6.09 10.20 2.33
C LEU A 83 5.83 11.54 1.63
N GLY A 84 6.79 12.46 1.69
CA GLY A 84 6.76 13.71 0.94
C GLY A 84 5.80 14.75 1.52
N HIS A 85 4.87 15.24 0.71
CA HIS A 85 3.98 16.34 1.07
C HIS A 85 2.53 15.90 1.02
N LEU A 86 1.73 16.47 1.92
CA LEU A 86 0.32 16.18 2.03
C LEU A 86 -0.51 17.43 1.73
N TYR A 87 -1.44 17.27 0.80
CA TYR A 87 -2.32 18.33 0.35
C TYR A 87 -3.76 18.03 0.75
N ASN A 88 -4.54 19.09 0.91
CA ASN A 88 -5.92 19.01 1.33
C ASN A 88 -6.75 18.12 0.40
N GLY A 89 -7.50 17.20 0.99
CA GLY A 89 -8.44 16.33 0.27
C GLY A 89 -7.79 15.17 -0.50
N ILE A 90 -6.48 14.97 -0.37
CA ILE A 90 -5.78 13.84 -0.98
C ILE A 90 -5.57 12.77 0.09
N LYS A 91 -6.15 11.59 -0.13
CA LYS A 91 -5.88 10.39 0.65
C LYS A 91 -4.75 9.62 -0.01
N GLN A 92 -3.72 9.33 0.77
CA GLN A 92 -2.56 8.54 0.37
C GLN A 92 -2.57 7.21 1.11
N SER A 93 -1.83 6.24 0.58
CA SER A 93 -1.77 4.90 1.14
C SER A 93 -0.48 4.18 0.77
N LEU A 94 -0.04 3.30 1.65
CA LEU A 94 1.02 2.33 1.41
C LEU A 94 0.61 0.97 1.95
N ILE A 95 1.28 -0.08 1.48
CA ILE A 95 1.14 -1.44 1.99
C ILE A 95 2.48 -1.90 2.53
N VAL A 96 2.48 -2.42 3.76
CA VAL A 96 3.63 -3.11 4.34
C VAL A 96 3.37 -4.62 4.26
N GLU A 97 4.16 -5.34 3.46
CA GLU A 97 4.17 -6.81 3.42
C GLU A 97 5.10 -7.34 4.50
N CYS A 98 4.53 -8.07 5.45
CA CYS A 98 5.26 -8.65 6.58
C CYS A 98 5.12 -10.17 6.60
N THR A 99 6.17 -10.84 7.05
CA THR A 99 6.12 -12.23 7.51
C THR A 99 6.12 -12.21 9.03
N LEU A 100 5.16 -12.91 9.63
CA LEU A 100 5.10 -13.13 11.07
C LEU A 100 5.72 -14.47 11.44
N LEU A 101 6.58 -14.50 12.46
CA LEU A 101 6.96 -15.77 13.05
C LEU A 101 5.77 -16.38 13.81
N PRO A 102 5.66 -17.73 13.81
CA PRO A 102 4.62 -18.43 14.56
C PRO A 102 4.59 -18.03 16.03
N SER A 103 3.38 -17.81 16.52
CA SER A 103 3.10 -17.60 17.93
C SER A 103 2.67 -18.91 18.60
N GLN A 104 3.37 -19.31 19.66
CA GLN A 104 2.94 -20.47 20.46
C GLN A 104 1.66 -20.21 21.28
N THR A 105 1.15 -18.98 21.29
CA THR A 105 -0.05 -18.58 22.03
C THR A 105 -1.06 -17.84 21.17
N ALA A 106 -2.34 -18.13 21.35
CA ALA A 106 -3.44 -17.35 20.80
C ALA A 106 -3.65 -16.04 21.59
N GLY A 107 -4.34 -15.09 20.98
CA GLY A 107 -4.68 -13.80 21.57
C GLY A 107 -4.15 -12.60 20.77
N VAL A 108 -4.47 -11.41 21.26
CA VAL A 108 -4.02 -10.15 20.65
C VAL A 108 -2.55 -9.92 20.98
N LYS A 109 -1.75 -9.68 19.95
CA LYS A 109 -0.32 -9.38 20.07
C LYS A 109 0.02 -8.06 19.42
N HIS A 110 0.89 -7.31 20.07
CA HIS A 110 1.45 -6.09 19.50
C HIS A 110 2.44 -6.44 18.40
N VAL A 111 2.28 -5.88 17.20
CA VAL A 111 3.10 -6.20 16.03
C VAL A 111 4.09 -5.10 15.76
N LEU A 112 3.61 -3.85 15.73
CA LEU A 112 4.46 -2.71 15.47
C LEU A 112 3.82 -1.44 16.05
N SER A 113 4.66 -0.46 16.33
CA SER A 113 4.25 0.88 16.72
C SER A 113 4.48 1.86 15.57
N ALA A 114 3.53 2.76 15.34
CA ALA A 114 3.60 3.78 14.30
C ALA A 114 3.64 5.19 14.90
N GLN A 115 4.42 6.08 14.30
CA GLN A 115 4.44 7.49 14.67
C GLN A 115 4.65 8.38 13.45
N TRP A 116 3.87 9.46 13.39
CA TRP A 116 3.96 10.44 12.32
C TRP A 116 4.80 11.64 12.72
N ARG A 117 5.64 12.10 11.79
CA ARG A 117 6.38 13.37 11.88
C ARG A 117 6.11 14.19 10.62
N TYR A 118 5.89 15.50 10.78
CA TYR A 118 5.68 16.41 9.64
C TYR A 118 5.91 17.87 10.02
N LYS A 119 6.02 18.77 9.03
CA LYS A 119 6.04 20.23 9.23
C LYS A 119 4.74 20.84 8.74
N GLU A 120 4.12 21.72 9.52
CA GLU A 120 2.84 22.34 9.16
C GLU A 120 3.02 23.53 8.19
N GLY A 121 2.50 23.42 6.96
CA GLY A 121 2.66 24.47 5.93
C GLY A 121 4.12 24.91 5.68
N ASN A 122 4.32 26.12 5.12
CA ASN A 122 5.63 26.59 4.64
C ASN A 122 6.61 27.06 5.74
N ARG A 123 6.14 27.41 6.94
CA ARG A 123 6.98 27.90 8.05
C ARG A 123 6.72 27.21 9.39
N GLY A 124 5.90 26.16 9.41
CA GLY A 124 5.55 25.48 10.66
C GLY A 124 6.71 24.69 11.24
N ARG A 125 6.70 24.60 12.57
CA ARG A 125 7.60 23.73 13.32
C ARG A 125 7.31 22.26 12.99
N ALA A 126 8.32 21.42 13.16
CA ALA A 126 8.14 19.98 13.13
C ALA A 126 7.15 19.57 14.24
N LYS A 127 6.14 18.80 13.87
CA LYS A 127 5.17 18.16 14.74
C LYS A 127 5.43 16.65 14.72
N GLN A 128 5.22 16.04 15.87
CA GLN A 128 5.31 14.60 16.05
C GLN A 128 4.02 14.17 16.74
N LEU A 129 3.31 13.21 16.16
CA LEU A 129 2.07 12.69 16.72
C LEU A 129 2.37 11.66 17.81
N SER A 130 1.33 11.32 18.59
CA SER A 130 1.41 10.22 19.55
C SER A 130 1.75 8.91 18.84
N VAL A 131 2.44 8.03 19.56
CA VAL A 131 2.72 6.67 19.07
C VAL A 131 1.43 5.84 19.12
N GLU A 132 1.10 5.19 18.01
CA GLU A 132 -0.05 4.30 17.88
C GLU A 132 0.44 2.84 17.86
N LYS A 133 -0.14 1.99 18.72
CA LYS A 133 0.19 0.58 18.77
C LYS A 133 -0.71 -0.21 17.83
N ILE A 134 -0.11 -0.95 16.91
CA ILE A 134 -0.81 -1.77 15.93
C ILE A 134 -0.66 -3.23 16.35
N ASN A 135 -1.80 -3.90 16.47
CA ASN A 135 -1.90 -5.26 17.02
C ASN A 135 -2.54 -6.19 16.00
N ILE A 136 -2.34 -7.50 16.17
CA ILE A 136 -3.01 -8.55 15.38
C ILE A 136 -3.53 -9.65 16.30
N HIS A 137 -4.55 -10.39 15.87
CA HIS A 137 -5.14 -11.47 16.66
C HIS A 137 -4.64 -12.84 16.17
N TYR A 138 -3.85 -13.53 16.99
CA TYR A 138 -3.50 -14.93 16.74
C TYR A 138 -4.62 -15.87 17.22
N THR A 139 -4.99 -16.85 16.42
CA THR A 139 -6.04 -17.82 16.76
C THR A 139 -5.69 -19.24 16.31
N TYR A 140 -6.29 -20.24 16.95
CA TYR A 140 -6.32 -21.63 16.48
C TYR A 140 -7.62 -21.97 15.74
N ASP A 141 -8.58 -21.05 15.71
CA ASP A 141 -9.87 -21.23 15.04
C ASP A 141 -9.71 -21.06 13.53
N LEU A 142 -9.67 -22.19 12.82
CA LEU A 142 -9.57 -22.25 11.37
C LEU A 142 -10.76 -21.59 10.66
N GLY A 143 -11.93 -21.51 11.30
CA GLY A 143 -13.09 -20.82 10.75
C GLY A 143 -12.86 -19.32 10.62
N ARG A 144 -12.23 -18.70 11.63
CA ARG A 144 -11.86 -17.28 11.62
C ARG A 144 -10.71 -16.95 10.66
N ILE A 145 -9.83 -17.92 10.41
CA ILE A 145 -8.72 -17.75 9.45
C ILE A 145 -9.24 -17.83 8.01
N ARG A 146 -10.27 -18.65 7.76
CA ARG A 146 -10.88 -18.81 6.43
C ARG A 146 -11.84 -17.69 6.04
N SER A 147 -12.05 -16.68 6.90
CA SER A 147 -12.88 -15.54 6.53
C SER A 147 -12.28 -14.80 5.34
N VAL A 148 -13.13 -14.32 4.44
CA VAL A 148 -12.72 -13.45 3.34
C VAL A 148 -11.92 -12.27 3.90
N GLY A 149 -10.73 -12.02 3.35
CA GLY A 149 -9.88 -10.92 3.78
C GLY A 149 -10.53 -9.54 3.57
N ASP A 150 -9.95 -8.50 4.16
CA ASP A 150 -10.43 -7.13 4.00
C ASP A 150 -10.31 -6.69 2.53
N ILE A 151 -11.46 -6.55 1.86
CA ILE A 151 -11.57 -6.16 0.45
C ILE A 151 -10.87 -4.83 0.16
N ASN A 152 -10.91 -3.88 1.10
CA ASN A 152 -10.24 -2.60 0.94
C ASN A 152 -8.71 -2.76 0.99
N VAL A 153 -8.19 -3.65 1.82
CA VAL A 153 -6.75 -3.98 1.84
C VAL A 153 -6.35 -4.68 0.56
N GLU A 154 -7.07 -5.73 0.15
CA GLU A 154 -6.82 -6.49 -1.08
C GLU A 154 -6.80 -5.59 -2.32
N LYS A 155 -7.73 -4.63 -2.40
CA LYS A 155 -7.72 -3.60 -3.44
C LYS A 155 -6.41 -2.84 -3.50
N HIS A 156 -5.95 -2.32 -2.36
CA HIS A 156 -4.73 -1.50 -2.31
C HIS A 156 -3.47 -2.34 -2.57
N ILE A 157 -3.44 -3.60 -2.14
CA ILE A 157 -2.38 -4.55 -2.52
C ILE A 157 -2.29 -4.62 -4.04
N LYS A 158 -3.43 -4.86 -4.71
CA LYS A 158 -3.46 -5.03 -6.17
C LYS A 158 -3.00 -3.79 -6.92
N LEU A 159 -3.47 -2.61 -6.51
CA LEU A 159 -3.12 -1.33 -7.12
C LEU A 159 -1.65 -0.93 -6.85
N LEU A 160 -1.19 -1.01 -5.60
CA LEU A 160 0.15 -0.54 -5.24
C LEU A 160 1.27 -1.48 -5.70
N LYS A 161 0.95 -2.72 -6.10
CA LYS A 161 1.88 -3.63 -6.78
C LYS A 161 2.02 -3.35 -8.28
N THR A 162 1.07 -2.64 -8.90
CA THR A 162 1.07 -2.39 -10.36
C THR A 162 2.38 -1.75 -10.86
N PRO A 163 2.97 -0.74 -10.21
CA PRO A 163 4.23 -0.16 -10.67
C PRO A 163 5.39 -1.17 -10.75
N THR A 164 5.45 -2.17 -9.86
CA THR A 164 6.45 -3.24 -9.93
C THR A 164 6.23 -4.12 -11.14
N VAL A 165 4.98 -4.46 -11.45
CA VAL A 165 4.60 -5.26 -12.63
C VAL A 165 4.94 -4.52 -13.92
N VAL A 166 4.67 -3.22 -13.98
CA VAL A 166 5.03 -2.38 -15.14
C VAL A 166 6.55 -2.36 -15.34
N LYS A 167 7.32 -2.15 -14.27
CA LYS A 167 8.79 -2.20 -14.34
C LYS A 167 9.32 -3.56 -14.80
N GLU A 168 8.68 -4.65 -14.41
CA GLU A 168 9.06 -5.99 -14.87
C GLU A 168 8.75 -6.19 -16.36
N ALA A 169 7.57 -5.78 -16.82
CA ALA A 169 7.20 -5.85 -18.23
C ALA A 169 8.12 -5.02 -19.12
N ILE A 170 8.51 -3.81 -18.69
CA ILE A 170 9.45 -2.96 -19.42
C ILE A 170 10.78 -3.68 -19.66
N LYS A 171 11.30 -4.42 -18.67
CA LYS A 171 12.54 -5.20 -18.86
C LYS A 171 12.41 -6.26 -19.94
N TRP A 172 11.25 -6.91 -20.05
CA TRP A 172 11.00 -7.89 -21.10
C TRP A 172 10.97 -7.25 -22.48
N PHE A 173 10.25 -6.12 -22.63
CA PHE A 173 10.27 -5.34 -23.86
C PHE A 173 11.69 -4.90 -24.24
N GLU A 174 12.45 -4.35 -23.29
CA GLU A 174 13.85 -3.94 -23.48
C GLU A 174 14.78 -5.10 -23.86
N SER A 175 14.47 -6.32 -23.42
CA SER A 175 15.22 -7.53 -23.79
C SER A 175 14.83 -8.12 -25.16
N GLY A 176 13.81 -7.57 -25.82
CA GLY A 176 13.31 -8.05 -27.11
C GLY A 176 12.22 -9.13 -27.01
N ASP A 177 11.90 -9.63 -25.82
CA ASP A 177 10.78 -10.55 -25.59
C ASP A 177 9.47 -9.76 -25.44
N VAL A 178 8.95 -9.32 -26.57
CA VAL A 178 7.76 -8.47 -26.62
C VAL A 178 6.51 -9.21 -26.14
N ASP A 179 6.38 -10.50 -26.46
CA ASP A 179 5.21 -11.28 -26.10
C ASP A 179 5.10 -11.48 -24.59
N GLN A 180 6.22 -11.73 -23.91
CA GLN A 180 6.23 -11.83 -22.46
C GLN A 180 5.92 -10.49 -21.78
N GLY A 181 6.46 -9.38 -22.29
CA GLY A 181 6.12 -8.03 -21.82
C GLY A 181 4.63 -7.72 -21.94
N GLU A 182 4.03 -8.05 -23.09
CA GLU A 182 2.60 -7.89 -23.36
C GLU A 182 1.76 -8.75 -22.41
N TYR A 183 2.12 -10.03 -22.27
CA TYR A 183 1.42 -10.99 -21.41
C TYR A 183 1.35 -10.52 -19.96
N ILE A 184 2.46 -10.04 -19.38
CA ILE A 184 2.52 -9.57 -18.00
C ILE A 184 1.56 -8.40 -17.75
N LEU A 185 1.56 -7.39 -18.64
CA LEU A 185 0.69 -6.22 -18.49
C LEU A 185 -0.78 -6.58 -18.65
N ARG A 186 -1.12 -7.40 -19.68
CA ARG A 186 -2.51 -7.83 -19.91
C ARG A 186 -3.02 -8.68 -18.78
N ARG A 187 -2.21 -9.63 -18.28
CA ARG A 187 -2.59 -10.49 -17.17
C ARG A 187 -2.87 -9.68 -15.90
N LYS A 188 -2.09 -8.62 -15.66
CA LYS A 188 -2.35 -7.70 -14.55
C LYS A 188 -3.62 -6.88 -14.77
N GLY A 189 -3.88 -6.40 -15.99
CA GLY A 189 -5.14 -5.75 -16.35
C GLY A 189 -6.36 -6.63 -16.08
N ASP A 190 -6.30 -7.91 -16.50
CA ASP A 190 -7.39 -8.88 -16.28
C ASP A 190 -7.64 -9.11 -14.79
N GLU A 191 -6.57 -9.24 -13.99
CA GLU A 191 -6.66 -9.38 -12.53
C GLU A 191 -7.40 -8.19 -11.89
N LEU A 192 -7.09 -6.97 -12.33
CA LEU A 192 -7.72 -5.75 -11.83
C LEU A 192 -9.18 -5.65 -12.26
N LEU A 193 -9.52 -5.99 -13.51
CA LEU A 193 -10.91 -6.02 -13.99
C LEU A 193 -11.76 -7.03 -13.23
N LEU A 194 -11.25 -8.26 -13.06
CA LEU A 194 -11.96 -9.30 -12.31
C LEU A 194 -12.23 -8.85 -10.86
N PHE A 195 -11.24 -8.21 -10.22
CA PHE A 195 -11.43 -7.68 -8.89
C PHE A 195 -12.38 -6.47 -8.86
N ALA A 196 -12.37 -5.62 -9.89
CA ALA A 196 -13.29 -4.50 -10.03
C ALA A 196 -14.75 -4.94 -10.08
N ILE A 197 -15.05 -6.03 -10.79
CA ILE A 197 -16.39 -6.63 -10.84
C ILE A 197 -16.84 -7.03 -9.43
N HIS A 198 -15.92 -7.58 -8.62
CA HIS A 198 -16.21 -8.03 -7.26
C HIS A 198 -16.34 -6.87 -6.26
N SER A 199 -15.48 -5.86 -6.37
CA SER A 199 -15.40 -4.77 -5.39
C SER A 199 -16.23 -3.54 -5.77
N GLY A 200 -16.70 -3.44 -7.02
CA GLY A 200 -17.41 -2.28 -7.55
C GLY A 200 -16.58 -0.99 -7.60
N ASP A 201 -15.25 -1.07 -7.55
CA ASP A 201 -14.39 0.14 -7.48
C ASP A 201 -13.92 0.55 -8.89
N PRO A 202 -14.35 1.72 -9.40
CA PRO A 202 -14.03 2.17 -10.74
C PRO A 202 -12.54 2.45 -10.96
N LYS A 203 -11.75 2.72 -9.89
CA LYS A 203 -10.30 2.96 -10.04
C LYS A 203 -9.56 1.74 -10.58
N LEU A 204 -10.05 0.54 -10.27
CA LEU A 204 -9.46 -0.69 -10.78
C LEU A 204 -9.68 -0.84 -12.28
N ILE A 205 -10.83 -0.37 -12.78
CA ILE A 205 -11.14 -0.36 -14.21
C ILE A 205 -10.23 0.65 -14.93
N GLU A 206 -10.12 1.86 -14.39
CA GLU A 206 -9.23 2.90 -14.93
C GLU A 206 -7.77 2.43 -15.03
N GLU A 207 -7.27 1.76 -13.98
CA GLU A 207 -5.91 1.22 -13.94
C GLU A 207 -5.73 0.06 -14.94
N ALA A 208 -6.72 -0.84 -15.07
CA ALA A 208 -6.66 -1.93 -16.04
C ALA A 208 -6.61 -1.40 -17.49
N GLU A 209 -7.45 -0.41 -17.82
CA GLU A 209 -7.44 0.25 -19.13
C GLU A 209 -6.10 0.95 -19.42
N MET A 210 -5.45 1.51 -18.39
CA MET A 210 -4.09 2.05 -18.53
C MET A 210 -3.10 0.94 -18.91
N LEU A 211 -3.15 -0.21 -18.24
CA LEU A 211 -2.25 -1.34 -18.52
C LEU A 211 -2.44 -1.90 -19.93
N TYR A 212 -3.68 -2.02 -20.43
CA TYR A 212 -3.91 -2.45 -21.81
C TYR A 212 -3.36 -1.45 -22.83
N ARG A 213 -3.50 -0.14 -22.57
CA ARG A 213 -2.92 0.91 -23.43
C ARG A 213 -1.39 0.86 -23.43
N LEU A 214 -0.78 0.72 -22.25
CA LEU A 214 0.67 0.57 -22.12
C LEU A 214 1.16 -0.69 -22.86
N SER A 215 0.48 -1.81 -22.67
CA SER A 215 0.78 -3.07 -23.34
C SER A 215 0.82 -2.92 -24.85
N LYS A 216 -0.21 -2.29 -25.44
CA LYS A 216 -0.26 -2.03 -26.87
C LYS A 216 0.87 -1.08 -27.31
N HIS A 217 1.06 0.02 -26.59
CA HIS A 217 2.06 1.02 -26.93
C HIS A 217 3.49 0.46 -26.95
N TYR A 218 3.88 -0.30 -25.92
CA TYR A 218 5.18 -0.93 -25.85
C TYR A 218 5.33 -2.02 -26.92
N ALA A 219 4.32 -2.86 -27.12
CA ALA A 219 4.37 -3.89 -28.15
C ALA A 219 4.55 -3.32 -29.56
N ASP A 220 3.80 -2.27 -29.91
CA ASP A 220 3.90 -1.58 -31.21
C ASP A 220 5.28 -0.94 -31.38
N THR A 221 5.83 -0.37 -30.30
CA THR A 221 7.16 0.27 -30.31
C THR A 221 8.24 -0.78 -30.58
N TYR A 222 8.30 -1.85 -29.79
CA TYR A 222 9.41 -2.82 -29.86
C TYR A 222 9.29 -3.81 -31.03
N ARG A 223 8.07 -4.15 -31.50
CA ARG A 223 7.89 -4.92 -32.76
C ARG A 223 8.26 -4.10 -34.00
N GLY A 224 8.17 -2.77 -33.93
CA GLY A 224 8.61 -1.89 -35.01
C GLY A 224 10.13 -1.78 -35.16
N PHE A 225 10.90 -2.29 -34.19
CA PHE A 225 12.37 -2.27 -34.19
C PHE A 225 13.03 -3.65 -34.42
N SER A 226 12.25 -4.72 -34.50
CA SER A 226 12.69 -6.10 -34.80
C SER A 226 12.47 -6.46 -36.26
#